data_AF-A0A920F0T4-F1
#
_entry.id   AF-A0A920F0T4-F1
#
_cell.length_a   1.000
_cell.length_b   1.000
_cell.length_c   1.000
_cell.angle_alpha   90.00
_cell.angle_beta   90.00
_cell.angle_gamma   90.00
#
_symmetry.space_group_name_H-M   'P 1'
#
loop_
_entity.id
_entity.type
_entity.pdbx_description
1 polymer ?
#
loop_
_entity_poly.entity_id
_entity_poly.type
_entity_poly.pdbx_seq_one_letter_code
_entity_poly.pdbx_strand_id
1 'polypeptide(L)' 'MENNFPNYETLRINQMPKIDVKIVASAEAPGGIGEPGTPIAAPALINALYAKTGQRITTLPISKSGFIFV' A
#
# COMPACT_ATOMS: atom_id res chain seq x y z
N MET A 1 -1.80 22.57 -8.16
CA MET A 1 -1.84 23.29 -6.87
C MET A 1 -3.01 22.73 -6.10
N GLU A 2 -2.72 21.88 -5.12
CA GLU A 2 -3.72 21.22 -4.25
C GLU A 2 -4.08 22.20 -3.13
N ASN A 3 -5.32 22.71 -3.10
CA ASN A 3 -5.72 23.76 -2.17
C ASN A 3 -6.58 23.28 -0.99
N ASN A 4 -6.99 22.01 -0.92
CA ASN A 4 -7.68 21.40 0.23
C ASN A 4 -7.88 19.86 0.07
N PHE A 5 -8.36 19.15 1.11
CA PHE A 5 -8.70 17.72 1.12
C PHE A 5 -9.65 17.17 0.04
N PRO A 6 -10.56 17.95 -0.61
CA PRO A 6 -11.45 17.41 -1.64
C PRO A 6 -10.73 16.93 -2.90
N ASN A 7 -9.52 17.44 -3.17
CA ASN A 7 -8.78 17.15 -4.40
C ASN A 7 -7.69 16.08 -4.21
N TYR A 8 -7.48 15.62 -2.97
CA TYR A 8 -6.56 14.53 -2.64
C TYR A 8 -7.36 13.38 -2.03
N GLU A 9 -7.55 12.32 -2.81
CA GLU A 9 -8.31 11.16 -2.38
C GLU A 9 -7.49 10.35 -1.37
N THR A 10 -7.93 10.39 -0.11
CA THR A 10 -7.40 9.54 0.97
C THR A 10 -8.26 8.30 1.11
N LEU A 11 -7.63 7.20 1.52
CA LEU A 11 -8.34 5.96 1.85
C LEU A 11 -9.45 6.23 2.87
N ARG A 12 -10.66 5.78 2.55
CA ARG A 12 -11.83 5.84 3.43
C ARG A 12 -11.99 4.53 4.20
N ILE A 13 -12.73 4.56 5.30
CA ILE A 13 -12.87 3.39 6.19
C ILE A 13 -13.44 2.16 5.47
N ASN A 14 -14.34 2.36 4.50
CA ASN A 14 -14.94 1.30 3.68
C ASN A 14 -13.98 0.70 2.64
N GLN A 15 -12.90 1.40 2.32
CA GLN A 15 -11.87 0.96 1.37
C GLN A 15 -10.75 0.17 2.05
N MET A 16 -10.79 0.05 3.39
CA MET A 16 -9.75 -0.64 4.15
C MET A 16 -9.87 -2.17 3.95
N PRO A 17 -8.88 -2.84 3.35
CA PRO A 17 -8.85 -4.31 3.32
C PRO A 17 -8.74 -4.88 4.74
N LYS A 18 -9.08 -6.17 4.88
CA LYS A 18 -8.76 -6.91 6.11
C LYS A 18 -7.24 -6.93 6.30
N ILE A 19 -6.80 -6.52 7.49
CA ILE A 19 -5.38 -6.53 7.88
C ILE A 19 -5.17 -7.62 8.93
N ASP A 20 -4.16 -8.45 8.72
CA ASP A 20 -3.64 -9.36 9.72
C ASP A 20 -2.23 -8.90 10.14
N VAL A 21 -1.94 -8.95 11.44
CA VAL A 21 -0.67 -8.49 12.00
C VAL A 21 -0.06 -9.59 12.85
N LYS A 22 1.15 -10.01 12.47
CA LYS A 22 1.94 -10.97 13.23
C LYS A 22 3.13 -10.28 13.86
N ILE A 23 3.19 -10.31 15.20
CA ILE A 23 4.35 -9.83 15.95
C ILE A 23 5.38 -10.96 16.02
N VAL A 24 6.60 -10.70 15.55
CA VAL A 24 7.72 -11.65 15.58
C VAL A 24 8.58 -11.35 16.81
N ALA A 25 8.89 -12.38 17.59
CA ALA A 25 9.74 -12.23 18.77
C ALA A 25 11.17 -11.85 18.38
N SER A 26 11.74 -10.87 19.07
CA SER A 26 13.14 -10.43 18.89
C SER A 26 13.80 -10.28 20.26
N ALA A 27 15.08 -10.65 20.35
CA ALA A 27 15.92 -10.44 21.52
C ALA A 27 16.79 -9.17 21.41
N GLU A 28 16.70 -8.45 20.28
CA GLU A 28 17.45 -7.21 20.07
C GLU A 28 16.82 -6.03 20.82
N ALA A 29 17.60 -4.96 20.98
CA ALA A 29 17.10 -3.71 21.56
C ALA A 29 15.91 -3.16 20.73
N PRO A 30 14.93 -2.50 21.38
CA PRO A 30 13.80 -1.91 20.67
C PRO A 30 14.24 -0.92 19.59
N GLY A 31 13.65 -1.05 18.40
CA GLY A 31 13.85 -0.15 17.27
C GLY A 31 12.55 0.48 16.76
N GLY A 32 12.66 1.33 15.74
CA GLY A 32 11.50 1.96 15.10
C GLY A 32 10.77 1.02 14.15
N ILE A 33 9.43 0.95 14.26
CA ILE A 33 8.56 0.14 13.40
C ILE A 33 7.49 0.95 12.65
N GLY A 34 7.43 2.27 12.85
CA GLY A 34 6.39 3.12 12.27
C GLY A 34 6.49 3.32 10.75
N GLU A 35 7.70 3.41 10.21
CA GLU A 35 7.94 3.65 8.78
C GLU A 35 8.03 2.38 7.91
N PRO A 36 8.64 1.25 8.36
CA PRO A 36 8.89 0.07 7.52
C PRO A 36 7.70 -0.51 6.76
N GLY A 37 6.48 -0.35 7.28
CA GLY A 37 5.26 -0.83 6.61
C GLY A 37 4.86 -0.03 5.37
N THR A 38 5.16 1.27 5.33
CA THR A 38 4.75 2.18 4.25
C THR A 38 5.43 1.89 2.91
N PRO A 39 6.77 1.78 2.81
CA PRO A 39 7.44 1.62 1.52
C PRO A 39 7.19 0.24 0.90
N ILE A 40 6.80 -0.77 1.69
CA ILE A 40 6.59 -2.15 1.19
C ILE A 40 5.15 -2.40 0.72
N ALA A 41 4.18 -1.55 1.08
CA ALA A 41 2.77 -1.77 0.75
C ALA A 41 2.51 -1.74 -0.77
N ALA A 42 3.00 -0.71 -1.47
CA ALA A 42 2.85 -0.59 -2.92
C ALA A 42 3.52 -1.74 -3.71
N PRO A 43 4.79 -2.10 -3.48
CA PRO A 43 5.42 -3.20 -4.21
C PRO A 43 4.78 -4.56 -3.90
N ALA A 44 4.30 -4.80 -2.67
CA ALA A 44 3.57 -6.03 -2.34
C ALA A 44 2.28 -6.15 -3.17
N LEU A 45 1.50 -5.08 -3.29
CA LEU A 45 0.29 -5.06 -4.11
C LEU A 45 0.61 -5.24 -5.61
N ILE A 46 1.65 -4.57 -6.12
CA ILE A 46 2.08 -4.69 -7.52
C ILE A 46 2.50 -6.14 -7.83
N ASN A 47 3.22 -6.80 -6.93
CA ASN A 47 3.60 -8.21 -7.11
C ASN A 47 2.38 -9.13 -7.14
N ALA A 48 1.38 -8.87 -6.28
CA ALA A 48 0.11 -9.62 -6.29
C ALA A 48 -0.67 -9.41 -7.60
N LEU A 49 -0.72 -8.18 -8.12
CA LEU A 49 -1.32 -7.88 -9.43
C LEU A 49 -0.59 -8.62 -10.55
N TYR A 50 0.74 -8.55 -10.59
CA TYR A 50 1.54 -9.28 -11.58
C TYR A 50 1.28 -10.79 -11.53
N ALA A 51 1.25 -11.38 -10.34
CA ALA A 51 0.96 -12.81 -10.18
C ALA A 51 -0.44 -13.19 -10.69
N LYS A 52 -1.42 -12.28 -10.59
CA LYS A 52 -2.80 -12.51 -11.04
C LYS A 52 -3.02 -12.22 -12.53
N THR A 53 -2.34 -11.23 -13.09
CA THR A 53 -2.65 -10.69 -14.44
C THR A 53 -1.53 -10.85 -15.45
N GLY A 54 -0.29 -11.13 -15.03
CA GLY A 54 0.90 -11.09 -15.86
C GLY A 54 1.37 -9.68 -16.25
N GLN A 55 0.64 -8.62 -15.86
CA GLN A 55 0.99 -7.25 -16.21
C GLN A 55 2.04 -6.67 -15.26
N ARG A 56 3.18 -6.21 -15.81
CA ARG A 56 4.24 -5.54 -15.04
C ARG A 56 3.89 -4.06 -14.87
N ILE A 57 3.68 -3.62 -13.63
CA ILE A 57 3.41 -2.21 -13.28
C ILE A 57 4.67 -1.61 -12.66
N THR A 58 5.15 -0.49 -13.20
CA THR A 58 6.36 0.21 -12.72
C THR A 58 6.12 1.71 -12.51
N THR A 59 4.87 2.16 -12.57
CA THR A 59 4.49 3.57 -12.46
C THR A 59 3.37 3.75 -11.44
N LEU A 60 3.54 4.74 -10.56
CA LEU A 60 2.54 5.16 -9.59
C LEU A 60 1.85 6.48 -10.03
N PRO A 61 0.61 6.73 -9.57
CA PRO A 61 -0.27 5.81 -8.84
C PRO A 61 -0.71 4.62 -9.72
N ILE A 62 -1.01 3.49 -9.09
CA ILE A 62 -1.40 2.23 -9.76
C ILE A 62 -2.59 2.42 -10.71
N SER A 63 -3.47 3.39 -10.43
CA SER A 63 -4.61 3.78 -11.29
C SER A 63 -4.20 4.18 -12.71
N LYS A 64 -2.99 4.70 -12.93
CA LYS A 64 -2.45 4.97 -14.28
C LYS A 64 -2.32 3.72 -15.14
N SER A 65 -2.27 2.54 -14.51
CA SER A 65 -2.19 1.24 -15.19
C SER A 65 -3.55 0.55 -15.34
N GLY A 66 -4.66 1.24 -15.03
CA GLY A 66 -6.03 0.74 -15.18
C GLY A 66 -6.58 -0.04 -13.97
N PHE A 67 -5.80 -0.19 -12.90
CA PHE A 67 -6.27 -0.83 -11.66
C PHE A 67 -6.79 0.21 -10.69
N ILE A 68 -8.10 0.20 -10.46
CA ILE A 68 -8.78 1.08 -9.52
C ILE A 68 -9.36 0.21 -8.41
N PHE A 69 -9.08 0.57 -7.17
CA PHE A 69 -9.60 -0.09 -5.98
C PHE A 69 -10.69 0.80 -5.39
N VAL A 70 -11.85 0.21 -5.10
CA VAL A 70 -13.03 0.89 -4.54
C VAL A 70 -13.35 0.38 -3.16
#